data_AF-A0A7S3BZ24-F1
#
_entry.id   AF-A0A7S3BZ24-F1
#
_cell.length_a   1.000
_cell.length_b   1.000
_cell.length_c   1.000
_cell.angle_alpha   90.00
_cell.angle_beta   90.00
_cell.angle_gamma   90.00
#
_symmetry.space_group_name_H-M   'P 1'
#
loop_
_entity.id
_entity.type
_entity.pdbx_description
1 polymer ?
#
loop_
_entity_poly.entity_id
_entity_poly.type
_entity_poly.pdbx_seq_one_letter_code
_entity_poly.pdbx_strand_id
1 'polypeptide(L)'
;FGAAALPGAIRQFRDNVDRLAEYKTDIWHWKAAIAELQARGDGRGEEARHLAMEIREASAEVANLADLVARQKQVSGFYIPPRAVYSRKLAEVRVLESRMEQILALAAAEAAAAATAPVGSGLTTNAPSADGGRWTEEADDDGYTFYYNEDTGESTYDPPAGVKRALAENRMAH
;
A
#
# COMPACT_ATOMS: atom_id res chain seq x y z
N PHE A 1 -0.87 -0.45 -14.23
CA PHE A 1 -1.33 -0.71 -12.85
C PHE A 1 -2.84 -0.46 -12.80
N GLY A 2 -3.64 -1.35 -12.22
CA GLY A 2 -5.11 -1.19 -12.19
C GLY A 2 -5.51 0.03 -11.35
N ALA A 3 -6.60 0.71 -11.74
CA ALA A 3 -7.11 1.87 -11.03
C ALA A 3 -7.32 1.57 -9.54
N ALA A 4 -6.81 2.44 -8.66
CA ALA A 4 -6.96 2.29 -7.22
C ALA A 4 -8.44 2.30 -6.84
N ALA A 5 -8.87 1.37 -5.98
CA ALA A 5 -10.25 1.31 -5.51
C ALA A 5 -10.65 2.62 -4.80
N LEU A 6 -11.80 3.19 -5.17
CA LEU A 6 -12.32 4.40 -4.53
C LEU A 6 -12.54 4.16 -3.02
N PRO A 7 -12.30 5.15 -2.13
CA PRO A 7 -12.48 5.01 -0.69
C PRO A 7 -13.87 4.48 -0.25
N GLY A 8 -14.93 4.83 -0.99
CA GLY A 8 -16.29 4.33 -0.74
C GLY A 8 -16.45 2.83 -1.00
N ALA A 9 -15.75 2.30 -2.00
CA ALA A 9 -15.81 0.88 -2.34
C ALA A 9 -15.08 0.02 -1.28
N ILE A 10 -14.01 0.53 -0.69
CA ILE A 10 -13.29 -0.12 0.42
C ILE A 10 -14.18 -0.21 1.67
N ARG A 11 -14.93 0.85 1.98
CA ARG A 11 -15.90 0.86 3.09
C ARG A 11 -16.99 -0.18 2.86
N GLN A 12 -17.61 -0.19 1.68
CA GLN A 12 -18.65 -1.17 1.34
C GLN A 12 -18.18 -2.62 1.45
N PHE A 13 -16.93 -2.93 1.04
CA PHE A 13 -16.40 -4.28 1.22
C PHE A 13 -16.23 -4.66 2.68
N ARG A 14 -15.73 -3.75 3.51
CA ARG A 14 -15.59 -4.01 4.95
C ARG A 14 -16.95 -4.25 5.59
N ASP A 15 -17.92 -3.39 5.29
CA ASP A 15 -19.29 -3.52 5.79
C ASP A 15 -19.92 -4.85 5.34
N ASN A 16 -19.68 -5.28 4.10
CA ASN A 16 -20.16 -6.57 3.59
C ASN A 16 -19.48 -7.77 4.28
N VAL A 17 -18.19 -7.68 4.59
CA VAL A 17 -17.45 -8.71 5.32
C VAL A 17 -17.93 -8.80 6.77
N ASP A 18 -18.16 -7.66 7.42
CA ASP A 18 -18.64 -7.61 8.80
C ASP A 18 -20.08 -8.17 8.89
N ARG A 19 -20.99 -7.75 8.00
CA ARG A 19 -22.35 -8.32 7.90
C ARG A 19 -22.34 -9.82 7.61
N LEU A 20 -21.43 -10.29 6.76
CA LEU A 20 -21.28 -11.72 6.49
C LEU A 20 -20.89 -12.50 7.76
N ALA A 21 -20.08 -11.91 8.65
CA ALA A 21 -19.71 -12.51 9.91
C ALA A 21 -20.87 -12.49 10.93
N GLU A 22 -21.65 -11.40 10.97
CA GLU A 22 -22.85 -11.27 11.80
C GLU A 22 -23.88 -12.35 11.45
N TYR A 23 -24.32 -12.44 10.19
CA TYR A 23 -25.30 -13.45 9.78
C TYR A 23 -24.85 -14.89 10.04
N LYS A 24 -23.57 -15.19 9.91
CA LYS A 24 -23.03 -16.52 10.26
C LYS A 24 -23.16 -16.83 11.74
N THR A 25 -22.94 -15.82 12.57
CA THR A 25 -23.06 -15.92 14.03
C THR A 25 -24.53 -16.12 14.42
N ASP A 26 -25.43 -15.33 13.84
CA ASP A 26 -26.88 -15.45 14.08
C ASP A 26 -27.41 -16.83 13.67
N ILE A 27 -27.06 -17.31 12.48
CA ILE A 27 -27.42 -18.66 12.01
C ILE A 27 -26.91 -19.72 13.00
N TRP A 28 -25.70 -19.55 13.55
CA TRP A 28 -25.17 -20.49 14.54
C TRP A 28 -26.01 -20.48 15.83
N HIS A 29 -26.36 -19.29 16.34
CA HIS A 29 -27.21 -19.15 17.53
C HIS A 29 -28.62 -19.71 17.31
N TRP A 30 -29.26 -19.42 16.18
CA TRP A 30 -30.59 -19.94 15.87
C TRP A 30 -30.58 -21.46 15.69
N LYS A 31 -29.53 -22.03 15.08
CA LYS A 31 -29.37 -23.49 15.01
C LYS A 31 -29.25 -24.11 16.40
N ALA A 32 -28.50 -23.48 17.30
CA ALA A 32 -28.39 -23.92 18.68
C ALA A 32 -29.76 -23.84 19.39
N ALA A 33 -30.50 -22.74 19.24
CA ALA A 33 -31.83 -22.58 19.81
C ALA A 33 -32.83 -23.63 19.27
N ILE A 34 -32.82 -23.94 17.97
CA ILE A 34 -33.65 -25.02 17.41
C ILE A 34 -33.25 -26.38 18.01
N ALA A 35 -31.97 -26.65 18.19
CA ALA A 35 -31.51 -27.90 18.81
C ALA A 35 -31.99 -28.02 20.26
N GLU A 36 -32.02 -26.92 21.02
CA GLU A 36 -32.58 -26.89 22.37
C GLU A 36 -34.10 -27.14 22.37
N LEU A 37 -34.85 -26.51 21.47
CA LEU A 37 -36.29 -26.76 21.30
C LEU A 37 -36.56 -28.22 20.94
N GLN A 38 -35.76 -28.80 20.06
CA GLN A 38 -35.84 -30.22 19.71
C GLN A 38 -35.58 -31.13 20.91
N ALA A 39 -34.56 -30.81 21.74
CA ALA A 39 -34.24 -31.59 22.94
C ALA A 39 -35.38 -31.55 23.99
N ARG A 40 -36.15 -30.45 24.04
CA ARG A 40 -37.32 -30.30 24.91
C ARG A 40 -38.59 -30.95 24.33
N GLY A 41 -38.54 -31.48 23.11
CA GLY A 41 -39.69 -32.07 22.42
C GLY A 41 -40.56 -31.07 21.64
N ASP A 42 -40.19 -29.78 21.62
CA ASP A 42 -40.92 -28.71 20.92
C ASP A 42 -40.29 -28.34 19.57
N GLY A 43 -39.52 -29.25 18.98
CA GLY A 43 -38.84 -29.04 17.69
C GLY A 43 -39.77 -28.78 16.49
N ARG A 44 -41.09 -28.88 16.67
CA ARG A 44 -42.10 -28.61 15.64
C ARG A 44 -43.05 -27.46 16.00
N GLY A 45 -42.81 -26.77 17.13
CA GLY A 45 -43.56 -25.61 17.58
C GLY A 45 -43.39 -24.40 16.66
N GLU A 46 -44.16 -23.35 16.91
CA GLU A 46 -44.13 -22.11 16.12
C GLU A 46 -42.77 -21.42 16.22
N GLU A 47 -42.15 -21.42 17.41
CA GLU A 47 -40.82 -20.84 17.64
C GLU A 47 -39.74 -21.52 16.78
N ALA A 48 -39.73 -22.85 16.74
CA ALA A 48 -38.79 -23.60 15.90
C ALA A 48 -38.98 -23.31 14.41
N ARG A 49 -40.22 -23.10 13.95
CA ARG A 49 -40.51 -22.73 12.55
C ARG A 49 -40.08 -21.31 12.23
N HIS A 50 -40.29 -20.37 13.15
CA HIS A 50 -39.82 -18.99 13.00
C HIS A 50 -38.30 -18.96 12.86
N LEU A 51 -37.57 -19.61 13.79
CA LEU A 51 -36.11 -19.70 13.73
C LEU A 51 -35.64 -20.40 12.44
N ALA A 52 -36.35 -21.42 11.96
CA ALA A 52 -36.00 -22.08 10.69
C ALA A 52 -36.21 -21.15 9.47
N MET A 53 -37.20 -20.26 9.51
CA MET A 53 -37.42 -19.24 8.49
C MET A 53 -36.29 -18.21 8.50
N GLU A 54 -35.95 -17.68 9.67
CA GLU A 54 -34.83 -16.74 9.87
C GLU A 54 -33.50 -17.33 9.37
N ILE A 55 -33.20 -18.59 9.71
CA ILE A 55 -32.00 -19.28 9.21
C ILE A 55 -32.00 -19.34 7.67
N ARG A 56 -33.16 -19.59 7.05
CA ARG A 56 -33.25 -19.70 5.59
C ARG A 56 -32.99 -18.36 4.92
N GLU A 57 -33.58 -17.29 5.45
CA GLU A 57 -33.39 -15.92 4.94
C GLU A 57 -31.95 -15.47 5.11
N ALA A 58 -31.39 -15.57 6.32
CA ALA A 58 -30.00 -15.22 6.57
C ALA A 58 -29.02 -16.08 5.74
N SER A 59 -29.33 -17.35 5.49
CA SER A 59 -28.49 -18.20 4.62
C SER A 59 -28.47 -17.71 3.17
N ALA A 60 -29.58 -17.15 2.68
CA ALA A 60 -29.63 -16.53 1.36
C ALA A 60 -28.77 -15.26 1.31
N GLU A 61 -28.83 -14.43 2.35
CA GLU A 61 -27.98 -13.24 2.45
C GLU A 61 -26.49 -13.58 2.57
N VAL A 62 -26.14 -14.61 3.34
CA VAL A 62 -24.76 -15.13 3.42
C VAL A 62 -24.25 -15.55 2.04
N ALA A 63 -25.07 -16.23 1.23
CA ALA A 63 -24.68 -16.63 -0.12
C ALA A 63 -24.45 -15.40 -1.02
N ASN A 64 -25.37 -14.44 -1.00
CA ASN A 64 -25.27 -13.20 -1.77
C ASN A 64 -24.03 -12.38 -1.39
N LEU A 65 -23.79 -12.17 -0.10
CA LEU A 65 -22.63 -11.44 0.41
C LEU A 65 -21.32 -12.18 0.12
N ALA A 66 -21.30 -13.51 0.25
CA ALA A 66 -20.12 -14.31 -0.09
C ALA A 66 -19.75 -14.19 -1.57
N ASP A 67 -20.73 -14.23 -2.47
CA ASP A 67 -20.53 -14.03 -3.91
C ASP A 67 -20.03 -12.62 -4.22
N LEU A 68 -20.61 -11.60 -3.59
CA LEU A 68 -20.19 -10.20 -3.78
C LEU A 68 -18.75 -10.00 -3.30
N VAL A 69 -18.40 -10.51 -2.11
CA VAL A 69 -17.05 -10.48 -1.56
C VAL A 69 -16.07 -11.23 -2.46
N ALA A 70 -16.46 -12.39 -3.01
CA ALA A 70 -15.63 -13.16 -3.92
C ALA A 70 -15.35 -12.41 -5.23
N ARG A 71 -16.38 -11.81 -5.83
CA ARG A 71 -16.26 -10.98 -7.05
C ARG A 71 -15.35 -9.77 -6.81
N GLN A 72 -15.54 -9.08 -5.69
CA GLN A 72 -14.72 -7.92 -5.32
C GLN A 72 -13.25 -8.30 -5.11
N LYS A 73 -12.95 -9.47 -4.53
CA LYS A 73 -11.57 -9.97 -4.37
C LYS A 73 -10.88 -10.31 -5.70
N GLN A 74 -11.64 -10.60 -6.75
CA GLN A 74 -11.09 -10.88 -8.10
C GLN A 74 -10.76 -9.62 -8.89
N VAL A 75 -11.23 -8.44 -8.46
CA VAL A 75 -10.89 -7.17 -9.10
C VAL A 75 -9.43 -6.82 -8.79
N SER A 76 -8.59 -6.85 -9.84
CA SER A 76 -7.18 -6.42 -9.77
C SER A 76 -7.10 -4.98 -9.27
N GLY A 77 -6.42 -4.76 -8.14
CA GLY A 77 -6.32 -3.45 -7.47
C GLY A 77 -7.27 -3.25 -6.27
N PHE A 78 -8.24 -4.14 -6.05
CA PHE A 78 -9.19 -4.05 -4.93
C PHE A 78 -8.71 -4.81 -3.68
N TYR A 79 -7.99 -5.92 -3.85
CA TYR A 79 -7.56 -6.77 -2.76
C TYR A 79 -6.21 -6.33 -2.18
N ILE A 80 -6.26 -5.57 -1.08
CA ILE A 80 -5.12 -5.37 -0.18
C ILE A 80 -5.08 -6.59 0.77
N PRO A 81 -4.12 -7.53 0.63
CA PRO A 81 -4.11 -8.74 1.43
C PRO A 81 -4.01 -8.44 2.93
N PRO A 82 -4.62 -9.28 3.80
CA PRO A 82 -4.61 -9.08 5.24
C PRO A 82 -3.17 -8.99 5.79
N ARG A 83 -3.00 -8.15 6.82
CA ARG A 83 -1.74 -7.58 7.35
C ARG A 83 -0.55 -8.54 7.51
N ALA A 84 -0.74 -9.85 7.59
CA ALA A 84 0.33 -10.84 7.73
C ALA A 84 1.25 -10.94 6.48
N VAL A 85 0.72 -10.72 5.28
CA VAL A 85 1.56 -10.70 4.06
C VAL A 85 2.25 -9.34 3.93
N TYR A 86 1.56 -8.26 4.32
CA TYR A 86 2.14 -6.92 4.43
C TYR A 86 3.26 -6.86 5.46
N SER A 87 3.13 -7.54 6.61
CA SER A 87 4.16 -7.51 7.65
C SER A 87 5.43 -8.22 7.20
N ARG A 88 5.34 -9.32 6.45
CA ARG A 88 6.52 -9.99 5.88
C ARG A 88 7.20 -9.11 4.82
N LYS A 89 6.43 -8.52 3.90
CA LYS A 89 6.98 -7.58 2.92
C LYS A 89 7.54 -6.31 3.56
N LEU A 90 6.90 -5.79 4.60
CA LEU A 90 7.36 -4.62 5.36
C LEU A 90 8.62 -4.93 6.17
N ALA A 91 8.73 -6.14 6.73
CA ALA A 91 9.95 -6.59 7.39
C ALA A 91 11.10 -6.73 6.38
N GLU A 92 10.82 -7.25 5.19
CA GLU A 92 11.78 -7.32 4.09
C GLU A 92 12.22 -5.92 3.63
N VAL A 93 11.28 -4.97 3.49
CA VAL A 93 11.58 -3.56 3.20
C VAL A 93 12.47 -2.94 4.29
N ARG A 94 12.16 -3.12 5.58
CA ARG A 94 13.00 -2.60 6.67
C ARG A 94 14.41 -3.20 6.68
N VAL A 95 14.54 -4.48 6.34
CA VAL A 95 15.85 -5.14 6.21
C VAL A 95 16.61 -4.58 5.02
N LEU A 96 15.93 -4.33 3.89
CA LEU A 96 16.53 -3.70 2.71
C LEU A 96 16.95 -2.25 2.99
N GLU A 97 16.13 -1.48 3.71
CA GLU A 97 16.44 -0.12 4.15
C GLU A 97 17.69 -0.13 5.05
N SER A 98 17.74 -1.00 6.06
CA SER A 98 18.92 -1.12 6.94
C SER A 98 20.16 -1.59 6.18
N ARG A 99 20.02 -2.49 5.21
CA ARG A 99 21.14 -2.91 4.34
C ARG A 99 21.62 -1.78 3.45
N MET A 100 20.71 -0.94 2.95
CA MET A 100 21.06 0.24 2.16
C MET A 100 21.79 1.27 3.02
N GLU A 101 21.35 1.53 4.24
CA GLU A 101 22.07 2.37 5.20
C GLU A 101 23.47 1.83 5.52
N GLN A 102 23.63 0.51 5.66
CA GLN A 102 24.94 -0.11 5.86
C GLN A 102 25.86 0.07 4.64
N ILE A 103 25.33 -0.06 3.42
CA ILE A 103 26.10 0.17 2.20
C ILE A 103 26.51 1.64 2.10
N LEU A 104 25.61 2.58 2.40
CA LEU A 104 25.92 4.01 2.41
C LEU A 104 26.95 4.35 3.49
N ALA A 105 26.85 3.75 4.68
CA ALA A 105 27.83 3.93 5.75
C ALA A 105 29.21 3.35 5.38
N LEU A 106 29.24 2.20 4.69
CA LEU A 106 30.48 1.60 4.20
C LEU A 106 31.12 2.48 3.11
N ALA A 107 30.32 2.97 2.15
CA ALA A 107 30.81 3.89 1.11
C ALA A 107 31.33 5.20 1.71
N ALA A 108 30.68 5.73 2.75
CA ALA A 108 31.16 6.91 3.48
C ALA A 108 32.47 6.64 4.23
N ALA A 109 32.63 5.45 4.82
CA ALA A 109 33.87 5.05 5.49
C ALA A 109 35.02 4.83 4.50
N GLU A 110 34.75 4.27 3.32
CA GLU A 110 35.74 4.12 2.24
C GLU A 110 36.15 5.49 1.67
N ALA A 111 35.21 6.41 1.48
CA ALA A 111 35.50 7.79 1.08
C ALA A 111 36.35 8.53 2.12
N ALA A 112 36.06 8.33 3.42
CA ALA A 112 36.87 8.87 4.51
C ALA A 112 38.27 8.25 4.57
N ALA A 113 38.41 6.95 4.32
CA ALA A 113 39.70 6.28 4.26
C ALA A 113 40.55 6.76 3.06
N ALA A 114 39.93 6.95 1.89
CA ALA A 114 40.59 7.49 0.70
C ALA A 114 41.12 8.92 0.92
N ALA A 115 40.44 9.73 1.75
CA ALA A 115 40.91 11.08 2.12
C ALA A 115 42.12 11.09 3.08
N THR A 116 42.43 9.96 3.72
CA THR A 116 43.54 9.84 4.70
C THR A 116 44.78 9.11 4.17
N ALA A 117 44.76 8.64 2.92
CA ALA A 117 45.94 8.06 2.28
C ALA A 117 46.95 9.16 1.87
N PRO A 118 48.27 9.00 2.12
CA PRO A 118 49.25 10.00 1.72
C PRO A 118 49.47 9.95 0.20
N VAL A 119 48.94 10.94 -0.51
CA VAL A 119 49.19 11.13 -1.94
C VAL A 119 50.60 11.71 -2.13
N GLY A 120 51.52 10.86 -2.61
CA GLY A 120 52.75 11.31 -3.25
C GLY A 120 52.43 12.14 -4.49
N SER A 121 53.05 13.32 -4.58
CA SER A 121 52.89 14.31 -5.65
C SER A 121 52.98 13.72 -7.06
N GLY A 122 51.98 14.03 -7.89
CA GLY A 122 52.04 13.70 -9.31
C GLY A 122 50.72 13.93 -10.06
N LEU A 123 50.44 15.20 -10.37
CA LEU A 123 49.67 15.69 -11.52
C LEU A 123 48.19 15.29 -11.67
N THR A 124 47.37 16.35 -11.58
CA THR A 124 46.14 16.62 -12.33
C THR A 124 45.06 15.54 -12.29
N THR A 125 44.04 15.71 -11.44
CA THR A 125 42.72 15.16 -11.74
C THR A 125 41.65 16.10 -11.20
N ASN A 126 40.77 16.43 -12.13
CA ASN A 126 39.57 17.22 -12.07
C ASN A 126 38.76 16.99 -10.79
N ALA A 127 38.54 18.06 -10.02
CA ALA A 127 37.50 18.07 -9.00
C ALA A 127 36.14 18.14 -9.72
N PRO A 128 35.17 17.23 -9.51
CA PRO A 128 33.81 17.54 -9.89
C PRO A 128 33.28 18.52 -8.86
N SER A 129 33.19 19.77 -9.29
CA SER A 129 32.52 20.86 -8.60
C SER A 129 31.14 20.42 -8.12
N ALA A 130 30.84 20.77 -6.87
CA ALA A 130 29.47 21.04 -6.49
C ALA A 130 28.87 22.06 -7.47
N ASP A 131 27.57 21.92 -7.72
CA ASP A 131 26.72 22.76 -8.58
C ASP A 131 26.82 22.48 -10.09
N GLY A 132 25.69 22.06 -10.66
CA GLY A 132 25.42 22.22 -12.09
C GLY A 132 24.97 21.00 -12.86
N GLY A 133 24.44 19.94 -12.21
CA GLY A 133 23.74 18.89 -12.95
C GLY A 133 22.63 19.52 -13.80
N ARG A 134 22.61 19.22 -15.10
CA ARG A 134 21.68 19.85 -16.05
C ARG A 134 20.29 19.26 -15.86
N TRP A 135 19.54 19.80 -14.90
CA TRP A 135 18.15 19.42 -14.70
C TRP A 135 17.30 19.99 -15.83
N THR A 136 16.70 19.11 -16.62
CA THR A 136 15.76 19.46 -17.68
C THR A 136 14.33 19.31 -17.16
N GLU A 137 13.48 20.27 -17.51
CA GLU A 137 12.06 20.24 -17.21
C GLU A 137 11.35 19.51 -18.37
N GLU A 138 10.68 18.40 -18.05
CA GLU A 138 9.89 17.65 -19.01
C GLU A 138 8.47 17.45 -18.47
N ALA A 139 7.50 17.30 -19.37
CA ALA A 139 6.14 16.94 -19.01
C ALA A 139 5.94 15.45 -19.26
N ASP A 140 5.35 14.74 -18.30
CA ASP A 140 4.92 13.36 -18.51
C ASP A 140 3.69 13.28 -19.41
N ASP A 141 3.32 12.04 -19.80
CA ASP A 141 2.16 11.76 -20.66
C ASP A 141 0.82 12.20 -20.03
N ASP A 142 0.80 12.47 -18.73
CA ASP A 142 -0.35 12.97 -17.95
C ASP A 142 -0.34 14.51 -17.80
N GLY A 143 0.68 15.20 -18.35
CA GLY A 143 0.83 16.65 -18.34
C GLY A 143 1.45 17.23 -17.07
N TYR A 144 2.03 16.40 -16.20
CA TYR A 144 2.75 16.84 -15.02
C TYR A 144 4.22 17.09 -15.32
N THR A 145 4.68 18.26 -14.92
CA THR A 145 6.09 18.62 -14.99
C THR A 145 6.92 17.81 -14.00
N PHE A 146 7.96 17.14 -14.49
CA PHE A 146 9.00 16.51 -13.69
C PHE A 146 10.38 17.00 -14.12
N TYR A 147 11.35 16.87 -13.22
CA TYR A 147 12.73 17.29 -13.45
C TYR A 147 13.59 16.05 -13.63
N TYR A 148 14.26 15.96 -14.77
CA TYR A 148 15.19 14.89 -15.09
C TYR A 148 16.62 15.40 -15.09
N ASN A 149 17.52 14.66 -14.43
CA ASN A 149 18.95 14.93 -14.46
C ASN A 149 19.63 13.98 -15.44
N GLU A 150 20.05 14.50 -16.59
CA GLU A 150 20.73 13.72 -17.62
C GLU A 150 22.08 13.16 -17.15
N ASP A 151 22.72 13.83 -16.18
CA ASP A 151 24.04 13.44 -15.69
C ASP A 151 23.97 12.26 -14.71
N THR A 152 22.91 12.17 -13.90
CA THR A 152 22.73 11.10 -12.89
C THR A 152 21.68 10.07 -13.27
N GLY A 153 20.86 10.36 -14.28
CA GLY A 153 19.71 9.53 -14.67
C GLY A 153 18.55 9.57 -13.68
N GLU A 154 18.54 10.53 -12.75
CA GLU A 154 17.51 10.67 -11.71
C GLU A 154 16.31 11.51 -12.20
N SER A 155 15.10 11.11 -11.81
CA SER A 155 13.85 11.83 -12.09
C SER A 155 13.12 12.17 -10.79
N THR A 156 12.66 13.42 -10.65
CA THR A 156 11.92 13.88 -9.45
C THR A 156 10.75 14.78 -9.80
N TYR A 157 9.65 14.66 -9.06
CA TYR A 157 8.49 15.56 -9.12
C TYR A 157 8.66 16.77 -8.19
N ASP A 158 9.56 16.68 -7.21
CA ASP A 158 9.92 17.79 -6.33
C ASP A 158 11.21 18.46 -6.84
N PRO A 159 11.20 19.78 -7.12
CA PRO A 159 12.38 20.45 -7.65
C PRO A 159 13.53 20.41 -6.63
N PRO A 160 14.74 19.95 -7.02
CA PRO A 160 15.88 19.93 -6.13
C PRO A 160 16.29 21.36 -5.73
N ALA A 161 16.98 21.50 -4.59
CA ALA A 161 17.26 22.80 -3.97
C ALA A 161 17.95 23.82 -4.91
N GLY A 162 18.75 23.34 -5.88
CA GLY A 162 19.36 24.18 -6.92
C GLY A 162 18.39 24.74 -7.96
N VAL A 163 17.33 24.00 -8.31
CA VAL A 163 16.28 24.43 -9.26
C VAL A 163 15.32 25.41 -8.60
N LYS A 164 15.03 25.25 -7.29
CA LYS A 164 14.25 26.23 -6.51
C LYS A 164 14.90 27.62 -6.52
N ARG A 165 16.24 27.69 -6.57
CA ARG A 165 17.00 28.94 -6.63
C ARG A 165 16.94 29.59 -8.03
N ALA A 166 17.08 28.80 -9.09
CA ALA A 166 16.97 29.28 -10.48
C ALA A 166 15.55 29.76 -10.84
N LEU A 167 14.50 29.08 -10.33
CA LEU A 167 13.10 29.48 -10.54
C LEU A 167 12.73 30.76 -9.76
N ALA A 168 13.37 31.01 -8.62
CA ALA A 168 13.20 32.24 -7.84
C ALA A 168 13.92 33.44 -8.46
N GLU A 169 15.12 33.23 -9.01
CA GLU A 169 15.90 34.28 -9.69
C GLU A 169 15.24 34.73 -11.00
N ASN A 170 14.58 33.84 -11.75
CA ASN A 170 13.90 34.20 -13.00
C ASN A 170 12.55 34.93 -12.79
N ARG A 171 12.01 34.96 -11.56
CA ARG A 171 10.73 35.63 -11.22
C ARG A 171 10.91 37.02 -10.60
N MET A 172 12.14 37.44 -10.32
CA MET A 172 12.47 38.79 -9.84
C MET A 172 13.08 39.70 -10.92
N ALA A 173 13.19 39.21 -12.17
CA ALA A 173 13.76 39.95 -13.30
C ALA A 173 12.70 40.43 -14.31
N HIS A 174 11.49 40.79 -13.84
CA HIS A 174 10.48 41.49 -14.64
C HIS A 174 9.94 42.71 -13.92
#